data_AF-A0A2A3JTJ2-F1
#
_entry.id   AF-A0A2A3JTJ2-F1
#
_cell.length_a   1.000
_cell.length_b   1.000
_cell.length_c   1.000
_cell.angle_alpha   90.00
_cell.angle_beta   90.00
_cell.angle_gamma   90.00
#
_symmetry.space_group_name_H-M   'P 1'
#
loop_
_entity.id
_entity.type
_entity.pdbx_description
1 polymer ?
#
loop_
_entity_poly.entity_id
_entity_poly.type
_entity_poly.pdbx_seq_one_letter_code
_entity_poly.pdbx_strand_id
1 'polypeptide(L)' 'MTKAINAVRDSFARRFAYRRTHQALMSLPMRTRIDCDLLGREEETARAAVYGG' A
#
# COMPACT_ATOMS: atom_id res chain seq x y z
N MET A 1 4.85 24.12 16.78
CA MET A 1 3.75 23.91 15.81
C MET A 1 4.15 23.14 14.54
N THR A 2 5.43 22.76 14.34
CA THR A 2 5.91 22.03 13.15
C THR A 2 5.68 20.51 13.19
N LYS A 3 5.72 19.89 14.38
CA LYS A 3 5.58 18.42 14.51
C LYS A 3 4.21 17.89 14.06
N ALA A 4 3.13 18.62 14.35
CA ALA A 4 1.77 18.22 13.94
C ALA A 4 1.59 18.29 12.42
N ILE A 5 2.11 19.34 11.77
CA ILE A 5 2.07 19.50 10.31
C ILE A 5 2.87 18.39 9.63
N ASN A 6 4.05 18.07 10.17
CA ASN A 6 4.86 16.96 9.65
C ASN A 6 4.17 15.61 9.81
N ALA A 7 3.57 15.33 10.98
CA ALA A 7 2.83 14.08 11.21
C ALA A 7 1.62 13.92 10.27
N VAL A 8 0.91 15.02 9.99
CA VAL A 8 -0.19 15.02 9.02
C VAL A 8 0.33 14.77 7.61
N ARG A 9 1.41 15.46 7.20
CA ARG A 9 2.04 15.25 5.89
C ARG A 9 2.54 13.81 5.71
N ASP A 10 3.14 13.22 6.74
CA ASP A 10 3.62 11.84 6.73
C ASP A 10 2.46 10.83 6.66
N SER A 11 1.32 11.15 7.29
CA SER A 11 0.10 10.35 7.19
C SER A 11 -0.48 10.37 5.77
N PHE A 12 -0.55 11.56 5.15
CA PHE A 12 -0.98 11.70 3.75
C PHE A 12 -0.03 11.01 2.78
N ALA A 13 1.29 11.14 2.98
CA ALA A 13 2.29 10.47 2.17
C ALA A 13 2.13 8.94 2.23
N ARG A 14 1.96 8.38 3.43
CA ARG A 14 1.68 6.95 3.62
C ARG A 14 0.36 6.53 2.98
N ARG A 15 -0.71 7.31 3.13
CA ARG A 15 -2.00 7.02 2.50
C ARG A 15 -1.91 6.99 0.97
N PHE A 16 -1.16 7.90 0.39
CA PHE A 16 -0.92 7.94 -1.06
C PHE A 16 -0.08 6.74 -1.52
N ALA A 17 1.01 6.44 -0.80
CA ALA A 17 1.83 5.25 -1.07
C ALA A 17 1.00 3.97 -1.02
N TYR A 18 0.14 3.81 -0.01
CA TYR A 18 -0.77 2.66 0.11
C TYR A 18 -1.69 2.53 -1.10
N ARG A 19 -2.36 3.61 -1.50
CA ARG A 19 -3.26 3.60 -2.67
C ARG A 19 -2.51 3.22 -3.94
N ARG A 20 -1.32 3.79 -4.15
CA ARG A 20 -0.46 3.51 -5.30
C ARG A 20 -0.04 2.03 -5.32
N THR A 21 0.43 1.50 -4.20
CA THR A 21 0.84 0.10 -4.09
C THR A 21 -0.33 -0.85 -4.33
N HIS A 22 -1.49 -0.60 -3.71
CA HIS A 22 -2.68 -1.41 -3.90
C HIS A 22 -3.14 -1.40 -5.37
N GLN A 23 -3.17 -0.23 -6.01
CA GLN A 23 -3.48 -0.14 -7.45
C GLN A 23 -2.47 -0.89 -8.32
N ALA A 24 -1.17 -0.80 -8.00
CA ALA A 24 -0.15 -1.55 -8.72
C ALA A 24 -0.37 -3.07 -8.61
N LEU A 25 -0.65 -3.59 -7.41
CA LEU A 25 -0.96 -5.00 -7.21
C LEU A 25 -2.22 -5.43 -7.97
N MET A 26 -3.27 -4.61 -7.94
CA MET A 26 -4.52 -4.89 -8.67
C MET A 26 -4.37 -4.80 -10.19
N SER A 27 -3.39 -4.05 -10.69
CA SER A 27 -3.08 -3.93 -12.12
C SER A 27 -2.30 -5.12 -12.68
N LEU A 28 -1.78 -5.99 -11.81
CA LEU A 28 -1.06 -7.19 -12.24
C LEU A 28 -2.01 -8.17 -12.94
N PRO A 29 -1.54 -8.89 -13.97
CA PRO A 29 -2.29 -10.00 -14.55
C PRO A 29 -2.71 -11.00 -13.47
N MET A 30 -3.93 -11.53 -13.57
CA MET A 30 -4.46 -12.49 -12.60
C MET A 30 -3.50 -13.66 -12.35
N ARG A 31 -2.86 -14.18 -13.40
CA ARG A 31 -1.87 -15.25 -13.29
C ARG A 31 -0.69 -14.86 -12.40
N THR A 32 -0.13 -13.68 -12.57
CA THR A 32 0.95 -13.16 -11.72
C THR A 32 0.51 -12.99 -10.27
N ARG A 33 -0.74 -12.56 -10.04
CA ARG A 33 -1.30 -12.46 -8.68
C ARG A 33 -1.44 -13.83 -8.03
N ILE A 34 -1.81 -14.86 -8.79
CA ILE A 34 -1.87 -16.24 -8.31
C ILE A 34 -0.45 -16.77 -8.03
N ASP A 35 0.46 -16.63 -9.00
CA ASP A 35 1.83 -17.16 -8.91
C ASP A 35 2.61 -16.57 -7.72
N CYS A 36 2.26 -15.35 -7.30
CA CYS A 36 2.86 -14.66 -6.16
C CYS A 36 2.05 -14.76 -4.85
N ASP A 37 1.01 -15.61 -4.78
CA ASP A 37 0.10 -15.72 -3.63
C ASP A 37 -0.53 -14.38 -3.19
N LEU A 38 -0.67 -13.45 -4.14
CA LEU A 38 -1.26 -12.14 -3.93
C LEU A 38 -2.79 -12.17 -4.04
N LEU A 39 -3.35 -13.12 -4.81
CA LEU A 39 -4.79 -13.16 -5.10
C LEU A 39 -5.63 -13.21 -3.81
N GLY A 40 -6.36 -12.14 -3.52
CA GLY A 40 -7.18 -12.01 -2.31
C GLY A 40 -6.44 -11.46 -1.08
N ARG A 41 -5.14 -11.17 -1.22
CA ARG A 41 -4.25 -10.62 -0.18
C ARG A 41 -3.62 -9.29 -0.58
N GLU A 42 -4.08 -8.66 -1.65
CA GLU A 42 -3.48 -7.42 -2.17
C GLU A 42 -3.60 -6.27 -1.16
N GLU A 43 -4.72 -6.19 -0.45
CA GLU A 43 -4.94 -5.18 0.59
C GLU A 43 -3.97 -5.36 1.76
N GLU A 44 -3.87 -6.60 2.27
CA GLU A 44 -2.96 -6.96 3.35
C GLU A 44 -1.51 -6.70 2.96
N THR A 45 -1.12 -7.12 1.75
CA THR A 45 0.22 -6.93 1.21
C THR A 45 0.56 -5.45 1.03
N ALA A 46 -0.35 -4.66 0.45
CA ALA A 46 -0.16 -3.21 0.31
C ALA A 46 -0.06 -2.51 1.66
N ARG A 47 -0.83 -2.96 2.66
CA ARG A 47 -0.80 -2.42 4.01
C ARG A 47 0.53 -2.74 4.70
N ALA A 48 0.97 -3.99 4.67
CA ALA A 48 2.24 -4.42 5.26
C ALA A 48 3.43 -3.68 4.63
N ALA A 49 3.43 -3.51 3.30
CA ALA A 49 4.50 -2.82 2.58
C ALA A 49 4.65 -1.33 2.94
N VAL A 50 3.56 -0.65 3.31
CA VAL A 50 3.56 0.81 3.54
C VAL A 50 3.54 1.19 5.02
N TYR A 51 2.80 0.43 5.83
CA TYR A 51 2.63 0.73 7.25
C TYR A 51 3.49 -0.14 8.16
N GLY A 52 4.09 -1.21 7.64
CA GLY A 52 4.71 -2.26 8.44
C GLY A 52 3.66 -3.25 8.96
N GLY A 53 4.09 -4.48 9.20
CA GLY A 53 3.36 -5.51 9.95
C GLY A 53 3.77 -5.53 11.40
#